data_AF-A0A915NA78-F1
#
_entry.id   AF-A0A915NA78-F1
#
_cell.length_a   1.000
_cell.length_b   1.000
_cell.length_c   1.000
_cell.angle_alpha   90.00
_cell.angle_beta   90.00
_cell.angle_gamma   90.00
#
_symmetry.space_group_name_H-M   'P 1'
#
loop_
_entity.id
_entity.type
_entity.pdbx_description
1 polymer ?
#
loop_
_entity_poly.entity_id
_entity_poly.type
_entity_poly.pdbx_seq_one_letter_code
_entity_poly.pdbx_strand_id
1 'polypeptide(L)' 'MCPKMLIFLLVTKSELIDDYNLSGFYILRPWAFSIWESVQKYMGEHFQEIGVKNISLPLFAPFMDKLEERYEDLFLN' A
#
# COMPACT_ATOMS: atom_id res chain seq x y z
N MET A 1 -30.89 2.02 7.22
CA MET A 1 -29.51 1.49 7.26
C MET A 1 -28.55 2.67 7.31
N CYS A 2 -27.48 2.62 8.11
CA CYS A 2 -26.53 3.74 8.15
C CYS A 2 -25.55 3.66 6.95
N PRO A 3 -24.96 4.78 6.49
CA PRO A 3 -24.09 4.82 5.32
C PRO A 3 -22.90 3.87 5.39
N LYS A 4 -22.32 3.65 6.58
CA LYS A 4 -21.19 2.72 6.78
C LYS A 4 -21.54 1.27 6.42
N MET A 5 -22.79 0.87 6.65
CA MET A 5 -23.27 -0.48 6.35
C MET A 5 -23.43 -0.72 4.85
N LEU A 6 -23.76 0.32 4.08
CA LEU A 6 -23.92 0.22 2.63
C LEU A 6 -22.58 0.00 1.93
N ILE A 7 -21.56 0.76 2.32
CA ILE A 7 -20.21 0.63 1.75
C ILE A 7 -19.65 -0.76 2.05
N PHE A 8 -19.78 -1.23 3.29
CA PHE A 8 -19.30 -2.56 3.69
C PHE A 8 -19.97 -3.68 2.90
N LEU A 9 -21.29 -3.63 2.73
CA LEU A 9 -22.02 -4.63 1.93
C LEU A 9 -21.62 -4.59 0.46
N LEU A 10 -21.34 -3.41 -0.09
CA LEU A 10 -20.90 -3.27 -1.47
C LEU A 10 -19.58 -3.99 -1.69
N VAL A 11 -18.55 -3.66 -0.90
CA VAL A 11 -17.18 -4.18 -1.09
C VAL A 11 -17.04 -5.67 -0.77
N THR A 12 -17.85 -6.20 0.15
CA THR A 12 -17.90 -7.63 0.46
C THR A 12 -18.66 -8.42 -0.59
N LYS A 13 -19.83 -7.93 -1.04
CA LYS A 13 -20.62 -8.57 -2.11
C LYS A 13 -19.94 -8.52 -3.46
N SER A 14 -19.11 -7.51 -3.70
CA SER A 14 -18.32 -7.40 -4.92
C SER A 14 -17.02 -8.21 -4.85
N GLU A 15 -16.81 -9.02 -3.81
CA GLU A 15 -15.61 -9.86 -3.64
C GLU A 15 -14.30 -9.05 -3.70
N LEU A 16 -14.30 -7.81 -3.21
CA LEU A 16 -13.09 -6.99 -3.14
C LEU A 16 -12.34 -7.23 -1.83
N ILE A 17 -13.06 -7.33 -0.71
CA ILE A 17 -12.46 -7.47 0.61
C ILE A 17 -13.17 -8.54 1.44
N ASP A 18 -12.41 -9.18 2.32
CA ASP A 18 -12.94 -9.97 3.44
C ASP A 18 -12.61 -9.30 4.77
N ASP A 19 -13.50 -9.50 5.74
CA ASP A 19 -13.20 -9.11 7.11
C ASP A 19 -12.14 -10.04 7.70
N TYR A 20 -11.29 -9.48 8.56
CA TYR A 20 -10.37 -10.24 9.37
C TYR A 20 -10.80 -10.16 10.83
N ASN A 21 -10.43 -11.18 11.63
CA ASN A 21 -10.77 -11.26 13.05
C ASN A 21 -10.24 -10.10 13.92
N LEU A 22 -9.43 -9.20 13.35
CA LEU A 22 -8.99 -7.96 13.99
C LEU A 22 -9.66 -6.76 13.34
N SER A 23 -10.35 -5.96 14.16
CA SER A 23 -10.98 -4.72 13.70
C SER A 23 -9.97 -3.79 13.03
N GLY A 24 -10.31 -3.31 11.84
CA GLY A 24 -9.45 -2.42 11.05
C GLY A 24 -8.51 -3.13 10.09
N PHE A 25 -8.46 -4.46 10.12
CA PHE A 25 -7.70 -5.27 9.16
C PHE A 25 -8.66 -5.96 8.19
N TYR A 26 -8.29 -5.97 6.91
CA TYR A 26 -9.08 -6.58 5.84
C TYR A 26 -8.16 -7.38 4.94
N ILE A 27 -8.67 -8.50 4.44
CA ILE A 27 -7.98 -9.28 3.41
C ILE A 27 -8.42 -8.72 2.06
N LEU A 28 -7.45 -8.31 1.23
CA LEU A 28 -7.71 -7.92 -0.15
C LEU A 28 -7.80 -9.18 -1.01
N ARG A 29 -8.93 -9.37 -1.69
CA ARG A 29 -9.11 -10.47 -2.65
C ARG A 29 -8.37 -10.19 -3.95
N PRO A 30 -8.13 -11.21 -4.81
CA PRO A 30 -7.37 -11.04 -6.06
C PRO A 30 -7.87 -9.91 -6.95
N TRP A 31 -9.19 -9.68 -7.02
CA TRP A 31 -9.73 -8.59 -7.82
C TRP A 31 -9.33 -7.20 -7.28
N ALA A 32 -9.44 -6.98 -5.96
CA ALA A 32 -8.98 -5.74 -5.34
C ALA A 32 -7.45 -5.58 -5.46
N PHE A 33 -6.71 -6.67 -5.29
CA PHE A 33 -5.26 -6.66 -5.43
C PHE A 33 -4.81 -6.30 -6.85
N SER A 34 -5.51 -6.78 -7.89
CA SER A 34 -5.19 -6.44 -9.29
C SER A 34 -5.36 -4.95 -9.61
N ILE A 35 -6.34 -4.29 -8.97
CA ILE A 35 -6.53 -2.83 -9.09
C ILE A 35 -5.32 -2.12 -8.47
N TRP A 36 -4.90 -2.56 -7.29
CA TRP A 36 -3.71 -2.02 -6.62
C TRP A 36 -2.44 -2.20 -7.47
N GLU A 37 -2.21 -3.39 -8.04
CA GLU A 37 -1.07 -3.66 -8.93
C GLU A 37 -1.06 -2.73 -10.15
N SER A 38 -2.23 -2.48 -10.74
CA SER A 38 -2.38 -1.59 -11.90
C SER A 38 -1.99 -0.14 -11.55
N VAL A 39 -2.42 0.34 -10.39
CA VAL A 39 -2.08 1.69 -9.90
C VAL A 39 -0.59 1.77 -9.55
N GLN A 40 -0.06 0.79 -8.83
CA GLN A 40 1.34 0.73 -8.46
C GLN A 40 2.25 0.71 -9.68
N LYS A 41 1.89 -0.05 -10.72
CA LYS A 41 2.63 -0.11 -11.98
C LYS A 41 2.66 1.25 -12.67
N TYR A 42 1.49 1.87 -12.85
CA TYR A 42 1.37 3.19 -13.49
C TYR A 42 2.20 4.26 -12.76
N MET A 43 2.07 4.33 -11.43
CA MET A 43 2.85 5.29 -10.64
C MET A 43 4.35 4.95 -10.65
N GLY A 44 4.70 3.67 -10.55
CA GLY A 44 6.08 3.22 -10.54
C GLY A 44 6.82 3.50 -11.85
N GLU A 45 6.16 3.38 -13.00
CA GLU A 45 6.70 3.78 -14.30
C GLU A 45 6.98 5.29 -14.32
N HIS A 46 6.03 6.11 -13.89
CA HIS A 46 6.20 7.56 -13.86
C HIS A 46 7.29 8.03 -12.89
N PHE A 47 7.40 7.39 -11.72
CA PHE A 47 8.46 7.71 -10.75
C PHE A 47 9.84 7.34 -11.27
N GLN A 48 9.98 6.23 -12.00
CA GLN A 48 11.24 5.86 -12.62
C GLN A 48 11.66 6.84 -13.72
N GLU A 49 10.71 7.37 -14.50
CA GLU A 49 10.98 8.39 -15.53
C GLU A 49 11.58 9.68 -14.95
N ILE A 50 11.15 10.08 -13.76
CA ILE A 50 11.70 11.25 -13.05
C ILE A 50 12.96 10.93 -12.23
N GLY A 51 13.50 9.72 -12.34
CA GLY A 51 14.73 9.29 -11.68
C GLY A 51 14.56 8.75 -10.26
N VAL A 52 13.33 8.63 -9.75
CA VAL A 52 13.07 8.10 -8.40
C VAL A 52 13.31 6.60 -8.37
N LYS A 53 14.05 6.15 -7.35
CA LYS A 53 14.35 4.73 -7.11
C LYS A 53 13.55 4.20 -5.92
N ASN A 54 12.97 3.02 -6.08
CA ASN A 54 12.28 2.34 -4.98
C ASN A 54 13.31 1.78 -3.99
N ILE A 55 13.06 1.98 -2.70
CA ILE A 55 13.81 1.36 -1.61
C ILE A 55 12.86 0.58 -0.70
N SER A 56 13.35 -0.52 -0.13
CA SER A 56 12.62 -1.31 0.86
C SER A 56 13.32 -1.20 2.21
N LEU A 57 12.69 -0.50 3.14
CA LEU A 57 13.21 -0.32 4.50
C LEU A 57 12.60 -1.34 5.47
N PRO A 58 13.28 -1.64 6.60
CA PRO A 58 12.72 -2.49 7.65
C PRO A 58 11.44 -1.90 8.23
N LEU A 59 10.39 -2.71 8.33
CA LEU A 59 9.10 -2.30 8.92
C LEU A 59 9.23 -1.92 10.40
N PHE A 60 10.12 -2.60 11.13
CA PHE A 60 10.37 -2.36 12.55
C PHE A 60 11.72 -1.64 12.72
N ALA A 61 11.72 -0.36 12.39
CA ALA A 61 12.88 0.53 12.57
C ALA A 61 12.72 1.36 13.86
N PRO A 62 13.55 1.15 14.89
CA PRO A 62 13.41 1.88 16.15
C PRO A 62 13.82 3.36 16.06
N PHE A 63 14.56 3.77 15.03
CA PHE A 63 14.98 5.16 14.80
C PHE A 63 15.07 5.44 13.30
N MET A 64 14.05 6.06 12.71
CA MET A 64 14.05 6.42 11.27
C MET A 64 15.17 7.41 10.94
N ASP A 65 15.43 8.38 11.81
CA ASP A 65 16.48 9.40 11.62
C ASP A 65 17.87 8.78 11.40
N LYS A 66 18.17 7.66 12.07
CA LYS A 66 19.46 6.94 11.92
C LYS A 66 19.55 6.12 10.65
N LEU A 67 18.41 5.78 10.04
CA LEU A 67 18.37 5.08 8.75
C LEU A 67 18.61 6.07 7.62
N GLU A 68 18.05 7.28 7.70
CA GLU A 68 18.26 8.32 6.69
C GLU A 68 19.74 8.65 6.54
N GLU A 69 20.44 8.97 7.64
CA GLU A 69 21.90 9.25 7.63
C GLU A 69 22.72 8.10 7.01
N ARG A 70 22.34 6.85 7.27
CA ARG A 70 23.07 5.67 6.79
C ARG A 70 22.84 5.36 5.31
N TYR A 71 21.73 5.82 4.76
CA TYR A 71 21.30 5.53 3.40
C TYR A 71 21.14 6.80 2.56
N GLU A 72 21.72 7.94 2.97
CA GLU A 72 21.71 9.21 2.22
C GLU A 72 22.20 9.00 0.77
N ASP A 73 23.15 8.08 0.58
CA ASP A 73 23.66 7.69 -0.74
C ASP A 73 22.59 7.05 -1.65
N LEU A 74 21.58 6.41 -1.08
CA LEU A 74 20.44 5.87 -1.81
C LEU A 74 19.44 6.96 -2.23
N PHE A 75 19.40 8.10 -1.52
CA PHE A 75 18.47 9.20 -1.78
C PHE A 75 19.05 10.32 -2.67
N LEU A 76 20.38 10.43 -2.79
CA LEU A 76 21.08 11.53 -3.47
C LEU A 76 21.60 11.22 -4.89
N ASN A 77 21.03 10.23 -5.58
CA ASN A 77 21.34 9.95 -6.99
C ASN A 77 20.23 10.39 -7.94
#